data_AF-A0A2W6DX92-F1
#
_entry.id   AF-A0A2W6DX92-F1
#
_cell.length_a   1.000
_cell.length_b   1.000
_cell.length_c   1.000
_cell.angle_alpha   90.00
_cell.angle_beta   90.00
_cell.angle_gamma   90.00
#
_symmetry.space_group_name_H-M   'P 1'
#
loop_
_entity.id
_entity.type
_entity.pdbx_description
1 polymer ?
#
loop_
_entity_poly.entity_id
_entity_poly.type
_entity_poly.pdbx_seq_one_letter_code
_entity_poly.pdbx_strand_id
1 'polypeptide(L)'
;MTAGQDVSTQRQRLLSELRNERKLARLTQNQVARAMEWSPSKMLRIETGAVGISTTDLRALLTHYNIKDKQQIEELVDVARVVRTRKGSR
;
A
#
# COMPACT_ATOMS: atom_id res chain seq x y z
N MET A 1 -16.27 -16.44 -14.33
CA MET A 1 -14.80 -16.54 -14.30
C MET A 1 -14.27 -15.11 -14.19
N THR A 2 -13.65 -14.64 -13.09
CA THR A 2 -12.71 -13.45 -13.03
C THR A 2 -12.49 -12.80 -11.65
N ALA A 3 -13.22 -13.13 -10.58
CA ALA A 3 -13.06 -12.39 -9.30
C ALA A 3 -11.63 -12.44 -8.68
N GLY A 4 -10.87 -13.53 -8.89
CA GLY A 4 -9.49 -13.66 -8.41
C GLY A 4 -8.44 -12.93 -9.26
N GLN A 5 -8.70 -12.78 -10.57
CA GLN A 5 -7.82 -12.05 -11.51
C GLN A 5 -7.88 -10.54 -11.22
N ASP A 6 -9.09 -10.00 -11.01
CA ASP A 6 -9.29 -8.58 -10.70
C ASP A 6 -8.56 -8.13 -9.43
N VAL A 7 -8.58 -8.95 -8.38
CA VAL A 7 -7.97 -8.59 -7.08
C VAL A 7 -6.45 -8.57 -7.15
N SER A 8 -5.86 -9.52 -7.86
CA SER A 8 -4.41 -9.55 -8.08
C SER A 8 -3.98 -8.29 -8.84
N THR A 9 -4.71 -7.93 -9.90
CA THR A 9 -4.46 -6.73 -10.70
C THR A 9 -4.62 -5.44 -9.87
N GLN A 10 -5.70 -5.31 -9.09
CA GLN A 10 -5.92 -4.17 -8.20
C GLN A 10 -4.81 -4.04 -7.15
N ARG A 11 -4.34 -5.16 -6.59
CA ARG A 11 -3.21 -5.15 -5.66
C ARG A 11 -1.93 -4.67 -6.32
N GLN A 12 -1.61 -5.19 -7.52
CA GLN A 12 -0.42 -4.75 -8.24
C GLN A 12 -0.48 -3.26 -8.59
N ARG A 13 -1.67 -2.76 -8.96
CA ARG A 13 -1.91 -1.33 -9.21
C ARG A 13 -1.64 -0.49 -7.97
N LEU A 14 -2.26 -0.84 -6.83
CA LEU A 14 -2.06 -0.15 -5.55
C LEU A 14 -0.57 -0.12 -5.14
N LEU A 15 0.13 -1.25 -5.24
CA LEU A 15 1.54 -1.32 -4.87
C LEU A 15 2.43 -0.51 -5.82
N SER A 16 2.09 -0.48 -7.12
CA SER A 16 2.81 0.33 -8.11
C SER A 16 2.62 1.82 -7.84
N GLU A 17 1.41 2.22 -7.46
CA GLU A 17 1.11 3.60 -7.07
C GLU A 17 1.88 4.01 -5.82
N LEU A 18 1.85 3.21 -4.74
CA LEU A 18 2.63 3.47 -3.52
C LEU A 18 4.14 3.56 -3.79
N ARG A 19 4.68 2.73 -4.70
CA ARG A 19 6.08 2.80 -5.13
C ARG A 19 6.38 4.09 -5.90
N ASN A 20 5.46 4.54 -6.75
CA ASN A 20 5.60 5.78 -7.51
C ASN A 20 5.56 6.99 -6.57
N GLU A 21 4.61 7.04 -5.64
CA GLU A 21 4.49 8.10 -4.63
C GLU A 21 5.75 8.20 -3.78
N ARG A 22 6.32 7.06 -3.36
CA ARG A 22 7.62 7.05 -2.66
C ARG A 22 8.74 7.70 -3.47
N LYS A 23 8.83 7.35 -4.76
CA LYS A 23 9.84 7.90 -5.68
C LYS A 23 9.64 9.41 -5.90
N LEU A 24 8.40 9.85 -6.04
CA LEU A 24 8.04 11.27 -6.16
C LEU A 24 8.42 12.05 -4.89
N ALA A 25 8.19 11.46 -3.72
CA ALA A 25 8.65 11.97 -2.43
C ALA A 25 10.18 11.88 -2.24
N ARG A 26 10.91 11.28 -3.19
CA ARG A 26 12.37 11.05 -3.16
C ARG A 26 12.85 10.29 -1.92
N LEU A 27 12.02 9.38 -1.42
CA LEU A 27 12.32 8.58 -0.23
C LEU A 27 12.86 7.19 -0.62
N THR A 28 13.85 6.73 0.12
CA THR A 28 14.31 5.33 0.07
C THR A 28 13.38 4.43 0.89
N GLN A 29 13.37 3.13 0.60
CA GLN A 29 12.62 2.16 1.41
C GLN A 29 13.02 2.21 2.89
N ASN A 30 14.31 2.40 3.19
CA ASN A 30 14.81 2.49 4.58
C ASN A 30 14.32 3.75 5.29
N GLN A 31 14.24 4.89 4.59
CA GLN A 31 13.69 6.12 5.17
C GLN A 31 12.20 5.96 5.50
N VAL A 32 11.43 5.35 4.59
CA VAL A 32 10.01 5.06 4.84
C VAL A 32 9.86 4.07 5.99
N ALA A 33 10.64 2.98 5.99
CA ALA A 33 10.60 1.99 7.06
C ALA A 33 10.85 2.65 8.43
N ARG A 34 11.86 3.51 8.52
CA ARG A 34 12.16 4.27 9.75
C ARG A 34 11.03 5.21 10.14
N ALA A 35 10.48 5.99 9.20
CA ALA A 35 9.41 6.96 9.47
C ALA A 35 8.10 6.29 9.91
N MET A 36 7.84 5.09 9.40
CA MET A 36 6.64 4.30 9.72
C MET A 36 6.85 3.35 10.90
N GLU A 37 8.02 3.35 11.54
CA GLU A 37 8.42 2.41 12.60
C GLU A 37 8.29 0.93 12.17
N TRP A 38 8.60 0.66 10.90
CA TRP A 38 8.62 -0.67 10.32
C TRP A 38 10.05 -1.18 10.15
N SER A 39 10.21 -2.50 10.16
CA SER A 39 11.47 -3.10 9.71
C SER A 39 11.66 -2.87 8.20
N PRO A 40 12.91 -2.71 7.71
CA PRO A 40 13.19 -2.66 6.26
C PRO A 40 12.60 -3.87 5.51
N SER A 41 12.63 -5.04 6.15
CA SER A 41 12.04 -6.27 5.62
C SER A 41 10.52 -6.17 5.45
N LYS A 42 9.78 -5.54 6.38
CA LYS A 42 8.33 -5.29 6.23
C LYS A 42 8.08 -4.36 5.04
N MET A 43 8.83 -3.26 4.92
CA MET A 43 8.68 -2.31 3.81
C MET A 43 8.93 -2.97 2.45
N LEU A 44 10.02 -3.73 2.31
CA LEU A 44 10.32 -4.47 1.09
C LEU A 44 9.20 -5.47 0.76
N ARG A 45 8.71 -6.24 1.75
CA ARG A 45 7.64 -7.23 1.55
C ARG A 45 6.29 -6.59 1.22
N ILE A 46 6.00 -5.39 1.73
CA ILE A 46 4.83 -4.61 1.31
C ILE A 46 4.99 -4.24 -0.16
N GLU A 47 6.11 -3.61 -0.52
CA GLU A 47 6.32 -3.17 -1.90
C GLU A 47 6.30 -4.34 -2.88
N THR A 48 6.89 -5.49 -2.57
CA THR A 48 6.85 -6.69 -3.45
C THR A 48 5.50 -7.40 -3.47
N GLY A 49 4.56 -7.01 -2.60
CA GLY A 49 3.29 -7.72 -2.47
C GLY A 49 3.43 -9.10 -1.82
N ALA A 50 4.48 -9.34 -1.05
CA ALA A 50 4.57 -10.52 -0.20
C ALA A 50 3.63 -10.41 1.01
N VAL A 51 3.42 -9.20 1.55
CA VAL A 51 2.45 -8.93 2.63
C VAL A 51 1.46 -7.84 2.23
N GLY A 52 0.32 -7.78 2.92
CA GLY A 52 -0.62 -6.66 2.80
C GLY A 52 -0.21 -5.50 3.70
N ILE A 53 -0.85 -4.34 3.48
CA ILE A 53 -0.77 -3.17 4.36
C ILE A 53 -2.12 -2.99 5.05
N SER A 54 -2.13 -2.60 6.33
CA SER A 54 -3.38 -2.30 7.03
C SER A 54 -3.94 -0.95 6.54
N THR A 55 -5.23 -0.70 6.73
CA THR A 55 -5.84 0.59 6.37
C THR A 55 -5.24 1.75 7.18
N THR A 56 -4.88 1.51 8.43
CA THR A 56 -4.24 2.50 9.31
C THR A 56 -2.83 2.83 8.82
N ASP A 57 -2.03 1.79 8.56
CA ASP A 57 -0.68 1.93 8.01
C ASP A 57 -0.68 2.63 6.65
N LEU A 58 -1.67 2.32 5.80
CA LEU A 58 -1.82 2.92 4.48
C LEU A 58 -2.10 4.42 4.60
N ARG A 59 -3.04 4.83 5.47
CA ARG A 59 -3.33 6.26 5.68
C ARG A 59 -2.11 7.03 6.19
N ALA A 60 -1.39 6.45 7.15
CA ALA A 60 -0.17 7.04 7.67
C ALA A 60 0.92 7.14 6.59
N LEU A 61 1.06 6.13 5.74
CA LEU A 61 2.01 6.13 4.61
C LEU A 61 1.67 7.21 3.58
N LEU A 62 0.39 7.32 3.18
CA LEU A 62 -0.07 8.34 2.23
C LEU A 62 0.15 9.76 2.79
N THR A 63 -0.11 9.94 4.09
CA THR A 63 0.18 11.20 4.79
C THR A 63 1.68 11.50 4.76
N HIS A 64 2.52 10.50 4.99
CA HIS A 64 3.98 10.64 4.93
C HIS A 64 4.49 10.98 3.52
N TYR A 65 3.82 10.50 2.49
CA TYR A 65 4.05 10.89 1.09
C TYR A 65 3.44 12.25 0.71
N ASN A 66 2.91 12.99 1.68
CA ASN A 66 2.32 14.31 1.50
C ASN A 66 1.06 14.31 0.60
N ILE A 67 0.39 13.16 0.49
CA ILE A 67 -0.93 13.05 -0.14
C ILE A 67 -1.96 13.53 0.88
N LYS A 68 -2.59 14.67 0.60
CA LYS A 68 -3.54 15.33 1.51
C LYS A 68 -4.98 15.35 0.99
N ASP A 69 -5.16 14.98 -0.28
CA ASP A 69 -6.50 14.86 -0.86
C ASP A 69 -7.24 13.71 -0.17
N LYS A 70 -8.29 14.05 0.57
CA LYS A 70 -9.09 13.08 1.31
C LYS A 70 -9.79 12.09 0.40
N GLN A 71 -10.26 12.54 -0.77
CA GLN A 71 -10.93 11.67 -1.73
C GLN A 71 -9.94 10.65 -2.28
N GLN A 72 -8.74 11.10 -2.68
CA GLN A 72 -7.68 10.20 -3.15
C GLN A 72 -7.27 9.18 -2.08
N ILE A 73 -7.15 9.62 -0.82
CA ILE A 73 -6.85 8.71 0.30
C ILE A 73 -7.94 7.65 0.47
N GLU A 74 -9.22 8.04 0.47
CA GLU A 74 -10.33 7.08 0.62
C GLU A 74 -10.36 6.08 -0.55
N GLU A 75 -10.19 6.53 -1.79
CA GLU A 75 -10.15 5.66 -2.98
C GLU A 75 -9.05 4.59 -2.84
N LEU A 76 -7.84 4.97 -2.42
CA LEU A 76 -6.73 4.03 -2.22
C LEU A 76 -6.99 3.07 -1.05
N VAL A 77 -7.60 3.56 0.02
CA VAL A 77 -7.98 2.75 1.18
C VAL A 77 -9.05 1.73 0.82
N ASP A 78 -10.03 2.10 0.00
CA ASP A 78 -11.08 1.19 -0.44
C ASP A 78 -10.54 0.07 -1.33
N VAL A 79 -9.63 0.39 -2.25
CA VAL A 79 -8.90 -0.63 -3.02
C VAL A 79 -8.16 -1.59 -2.07
N ALA A 80 -7.46 -1.07 -1.06
CA ALA A 80 -6.75 -1.90 -0.09
C ALA A 80 -7.70 -2.80 0.74
N ARG A 81 -8.89 -2.31 1.12
CA ARG A 81 -9.91 -3.09 1.82
C ARG A 81 -10.39 -4.26 0.97
N VAL A 82 -10.73 -4.02 -0.29
CA VAL A 82 -11.19 -5.06 -1.23
C VAL A 82 -10.12 -6.15 -1.40
N VAL A 83 -8.86 -5.75 -1.53
CA VAL A 83 -7.72 -6.68 -1.65
C VAL A 83 -7.52 -7.52 -0.38
N ARG A 84 -7.72 -6.94 0.82
CA ARG A 84 -7.53 -7.64 2.10
C ARG A 84 -8.66 -8.61 2.42
N THR A 85 -9.92 -8.21 2.24
CA THR A 85 -11.10 -9.00 2.65
C THR A 85 -11.15 -10.39 2.01
N ARG A 86 -10.58 -10.57 0.82
CA ARG A 86 -10.55 -11.88 0.14
C ARG A 86 -9.39 -12.81 0.57
N LYS A 87 -8.43 -12.32 1.34
CA LYS A 87 -7.27 -13.10 1.82
C LYS A 87 -7.40 -13.60 3.26
N GLY A 88 -8.47 -13.24 3.96
CA GLY A 88 -8.74 -13.62 5.36
C GLY A 88 -9.37 -15.01 5.57
N SER A 89 -9.60 -15.78 4.51
CA SER A 89 -10.04 -17.19 4.61
C SER A 89 -8.90 -18.12 4.22
N ARG A 90 -7.90 -18.25 5.10
CA ARG A 90 -6.98 -19.40 5.18
C ARG A 90 -6.36 -19.47 6.56
#